data_AF-A0A944YGD7-F1
#
_entry.id   AF-A0A944YGD7-F1
#
_cell.length_a   1.000
_cell.length_b   1.000
_cell.length_c   1.000
_cell.angle_alpha   90.00
_cell.angle_beta   90.00
_cell.angle_gamma   90.00
#
_symmetry.space_group_name_H-M   'P 1'
#
loop_
_entity.id
_entity.type
_entity.pdbx_description
1 polymer ?
#
loop_
_entity_poly.entity_id
_entity_poly.type
_entity_poly.pdbx_seq_one_letter_code
_entity_poly.pdbx_strand_id
1 'polypeptide(L)'
;MIIYSLKVTAIVSTFNAQHLIGGCLEDLVRQTIYAKGEMEIIVIDSGSQEEEGAIVREYQSRYDRIRYFRTEQRETLYRSWNRA
;
A
#
# COMPACT_ATOMS: atom_id res chain seq x y z
N MET A 1 25.41 10.28 0.30
CA MET A 1 24.38 9.23 0.21
C MET A 1 23.54 9.34 1.46
N ILE A 2 22.35 9.96 1.38
CA ILE A 2 21.45 10.07 2.54
C ILE A 2 20.78 8.70 2.71
N ILE A 3 21.13 7.99 3.78
CA ILE A 3 20.41 6.79 4.19
C ILE A 3 19.15 7.30 4.90
N TYR A 4 18.02 7.31 4.20
CA TYR A 4 16.73 7.56 4.86
C TYR A 4 16.39 6.34 5.72
N SER A 5 16.25 6.55 7.03
CA SER A 5 15.77 5.51 7.94
C SER A 5 14.25 5.55 7.95
N LEU A 6 13.61 4.46 7.53
CA LEU A 6 12.16 4.30 7.65
C LEU A 6 11.79 4.26 9.14
N LYS A 7 10.85 5.10 9.54
CA LYS A 7 10.33 5.18 10.91
C LYS A 7 8.93 4.57 11.04
N VAL A 8 8.17 4.58 9.95
CA VAL A 8 6.79 4.13 9.92
C VAL A 8 6.55 3.28 8.67
N THR A 9 5.82 2.19 8.85
CA THR A 9 5.26 1.39 7.76
C THR A 9 3.74 1.48 7.84
N ALA A 10 3.10 2.05 6.81
CA ALA A 10 1.66 2.06 6.68
C ALA A 10 1.22 0.77 5.97
N ILE A 11 0.58 -0.14 6.71
CA ILE A 11 0.06 -1.40 6.15
C ILE A 11 -1.41 -1.20 5.76
N VAL A 12 -1.71 -1.38 4.48
CA VAL A 12 -3.04 -1.23 3.89
C VAL A 12 -3.50 -2.61 3.40
N SER A 13 -4.43 -3.24 4.13
CA SER A 13 -5.10 -4.45 3.63
C SER A 13 -6.31 -4.05 2.79
N THR A 14 -6.49 -4.65 1.62
CA THR A 14 -7.61 -4.37 0.71
C THR A 14 -8.25 -5.65 0.17
N PHE A 15 -9.56 -5.60 -0.07
CA PHE A 15 -10.35 -6.63 -0.75
C PHE A 15 -11.64 -6.01 -1.31
N ASN A 16 -11.84 -6.05 -2.64
CA ASN A 16 -12.94 -5.45 -3.38
C ASN A 16 -13.30 -4.01 -2.91
N ALA A 17 -12.30 -3.15 -2.87
CA ALA A 17 -12.38 -1.77 -2.40
C ALA A 17 -11.78 -0.78 -3.43
N GLN A 18 -11.98 -1.03 -4.73
CA GLN A 18 -11.46 -0.18 -5.81
C GLN A 18 -11.80 1.31 -5.63
N HIS A 19 -13.01 1.60 -5.16
CA HIS A 19 -13.49 2.97 -4.94
C HIS A 19 -12.83 3.70 -3.76
N LEU A 20 -12.09 3.00 -2.90
CA LEU A 20 -11.44 3.56 -1.71
C LEU A 20 -9.91 3.61 -1.84
N ILE A 21 -9.32 2.61 -2.49
CA ILE A 21 -7.86 2.43 -2.45
C ILE A 21 -7.09 3.62 -3.05
N GLY A 22 -7.62 4.25 -4.11
CA GLY A 22 -6.99 5.43 -4.72
C GLY A 22 -6.94 6.61 -3.74
N GLY A 23 -8.06 6.93 -3.10
CA GLY A 23 -8.11 8.00 -2.08
C GLY A 23 -7.22 7.70 -0.87
N CYS A 24 -7.22 6.45 -0.41
CA CYS A 24 -6.34 6.02 0.69
C CYS A 24 -4.86 6.20 0.36
N LEU A 25 -4.42 5.80 -0.84
CA LEU A 25 -3.04 5.97 -1.27
C LEU A 25 -2.68 7.45 -1.43
N GLU A 26 -3.57 8.25 -2.01
CA GLU A 26 -3.39 9.71 -2.14
C GLU A 26 -3.16 10.38 -0.78
N ASP A 27 -3.97 10.03 0.21
CA ASP A 27 -3.85 10.58 1.57
C ASP A 27 -2.52 10.18 2.23
N LEU A 28 -2.09 8.92 2.04
CA LEU A 28 -0.82 8.42 2.60
C LEU A 28 0.40 9.09 1.96
N VAL A 29 0.45 9.21 0.63
CA VAL A 29 1.61 9.83 -0.06
C VAL A 29 1.70 11.34 0.19
N ARG A 30 0.58 11.99 0.55
CA ARG A 30 0.55 13.41 0.95
C ARG A 30 0.98 13.66 2.40
N GLN A 31 1.16 12.63 3.21
CA GLN A 31 1.61 12.82 4.59
C GLN A 31 3.02 13.43 4.66
N THR A 32 3.23 14.32 5.62
CA THR A 32 4.53 14.98 5.83
C THR A 32 5.67 13.98 6.09
N ILE A 33 5.37 12.84 6.72
CA ILE A 33 6.34 11.77 6.96
C ILE A 33 6.75 11.03 5.67
N TYR A 34 5.82 10.88 4.72
CA TYR A 34 6.10 10.34 3.39
C TYR A 34 7.03 11.28 2.61
N ALA A 35 6.72 12.58 2.64
CA ALA A 35 7.51 13.62 1.99
C ALA A 35 8.95 13.70 2.53
N LYS A 36 9.14 13.43 3.83
CA LYS A 36 10.47 13.32 4.46
C LYS A 36 11.24 12.05 4.08
N GLY A 37 10.63 11.10 3.37
CA GLY A 37 11.23 9.81 3.03
C GLY A 37 11.31 8.84 4.22
N GLU A 38 10.57 9.09 5.29
CA GLU A 38 10.62 8.31 6.55
C GLU A 38 9.48 7.29 6.67
N MET A 39 8.65 7.15 5.63
CA MET A 39 7.54 6.19 5.58
C MET A 39 7.57 5.35 4.30
N GLU A 40 7.26 4.06 4.45
CA GLU A 40 6.88 3.19 3.35
C GLU A 40 5.41 2.77 3.47
N ILE A 41 4.81 2.40 2.35
CA ILE A 41 3.42 1.93 2.27
C ILE A 41 3.47 0.49 1.75
N ILE A 42 2.84 -0.43 2.48
CA ILE A 42 2.69 -1.82 2.07
C ILE A 42 1.21 -2.10 1.85
N VAL A 43 0.85 -2.39 0.60
CA VAL A 43 -0.51 -2.77 0.23
C VAL A 43 -0.58 -4.28 0.11
N ILE A 44 -1.56 -4.88 0.80
CA ILE A 44 -1.84 -6.31 0.82
C ILE A 44 -3.23 -6.52 0.25
N ASP A 45 -3.29 -6.87 -1.03
CA ASP A 45 -4.51 -7.23 -1.75
C ASP A 45 -4.84 -8.70 -1.48
N SER A 46 -5.92 -8.93 -0.75
CA SER A 46 -6.40 -10.25 -0.36
C SER A 46 -7.21 -10.92 -1.48
N GLY A 47 -6.66 -10.98 -2.70
CA GLY A 47 -7.29 -11.64 -3.84
C GLY A 47 -8.52 -10.92 -4.39
N SER A 48 -8.50 -9.59 -4.46
CA SER A 48 -9.56 -8.76 -5.05
C SER A 48 -9.89 -9.16 -6.49
N GLN A 49 -11.16 -9.03 -6.84
CA GLN A 49 -11.68 -9.29 -8.19
C GLN A 49 -11.82 -8.00 -9.01
N GLU A 50 -11.63 -6.84 -8.39
CA GLU A 50 -11.71 -5.52 -9.00
C GLU A 50 -10.30 -5.01 -9.41
N GLU A 51 -10.20 -3.71 -9.69
CA GLU A 51 -8.99 -3.09 -10.27
C GLU A 51 -8.03 -2.45 -9.26
N GLU A 52 -8.06 -2.83 -7.98
CA GLU A 52 -7.14 -2.28 -6.97
C GLU A 52 -5.68 -2.46 -7.38
N GLY A 53 -5.34 -3.62 -7.96
CA GLY A 53 -3.99 -3.88 -8.43
C GLY A 53 -3.56 -2.90 -9.52
N ALA A 54 -4.45 -2.49 -10.43
CA ALA A 54 -4.15 -1.50 -11.46
C ALA A 54 -3.89 -0.12 -10.83
N ILE A 55 -4.73 0.29 -9.88
CA ILE A 55 -4.59 1.55 -9.14
C ILE A 55 -3.27 1.56 -8.36
N VAL A 56 -2.95 0.50 -7.60
CA VAL A 56 -1.71 0.44 -6.82
C VAL A 56 -0.48 0.51 -7.74
N ARG A 57 -0.50 -0.17 -8.89
CA ARG A 57 0.60 -0.11 -9.88
C ARG A 57 0.78 1.29 -10.47
N GLU A 58 -0.31 2.04 -10.70
CA GLU A 58 -0.21 3.44 -11.11
C GLU A 58 0.53 4.26 -10.04
N TYR A 59 0.17 4.10 -8.77
CA TYR A 59 0.87 4.76 -7.67
C TYR A 59 2.34 4.32 -7.57
N GLN A 60 2.66 3.03 -7.73
CA GLN A 60 4.05 2.55 -7.74
C GLN A 60 4.89 3.20 -8.86
N SER A 61 4.28 3.52 -10.01
CA SER A 61 4.99 4.20 -11.11
C SER A 61 5.37 5.65 -10.79
N ARG A 62 4.69 6.26 -9.81
CA ARG A 62 4.88 7.65 -9.38
C ARG A 62 5.65 7.78 -8.06
N TYR A 63 5.71 6.71 -7.28
CA TYR A 63 6.12 6.72 -5.88
C TYR A 63 6.93 5.47 -5.51
N ASP A 64 8.24 5.65 -5.27
CA ASP A 64 9.19 4.54 -5.09
C ASP A 64 9.03 3.75 -3.78
N ARG A 65 8.29 4.27 -2.79
CA ARG A 65 8.15 3.67 -1.44
C ARG A 65 6.81 2.97 -1.23
N ILE A 66 6.25 2.40 -2.29
CA ILE A 66 5.01 1.61 -2.26
C ILE A 66 5.31 0.17 -2.67
N ARG A 67 5.07 -0.77 -1.76
CA ARG A 67 5.17 -2.21 -2.02
C ARG A 67 3.77 -2.79 -2.15
N TYR A 68 3.59 -3.68 -3.11
CA TYR A 68 2.32 -4.33 -3.38
C TYR A 68 2.47 -5.85 -3.32
N PHE A 69 1.66 -6.48 -2.48
CA PHE A 69 1.55 -7.92 -2.35
C PHE A 69 0.11 -8.32 -2.62
N ARG A 70 -0.07 -9.38 -3.40
CA ARG A 70 -1.39 -9.94 -3.71
C ARG A 70 -1.41 -11.42 -3.37
N THR A 71 -2.46 -11.86 -2.70
CA THR A 71 -2.71 -13.28 -2.44
C THR A 71 -3.55 -13.89 -3.57
N GLU A 72 -3.38 -15.19 -3.81
CA GLU A 72 -4.18 -15.90 -4.82
C GLU A 72 -5.65 -16.03 -4.42
N GLN A 73 -5.93 -16.13 -3.12
CA GLN A 73 -7.27 -16.32 -2.57
C GLN A 73 -7.55 -15.30 -1.48
N ARG A 74 -8.84 -15.13 -1.16
CA ARG A 74 -9.28 -14.25 -0.08
C ARG A 74 -8.75 -14.70 1.27
N GLU A 75 -8.21 -13.74 2.01
CA GLU A 75 -7.75 -13.92 3.39
C GLU A 75 -8.50 -13.02 4.36
N THR A 76 -8.44 -13.37 5.65
CA THR A 76 -8.98 -12.52 6.71
C THR A 76 -8.03 -11.36 6.99
N LEU A 77 -8.56 -10.28 7.55
CA LEU A 77 -7.79 -9.07 7.87
C LEU A 77 -6.54 -9.36 8.70
N TYR A 78 -6.66 -10.14 9.77
CA TYR A 78 -5.52 -10.49 10.64
C TYR A 78 -4.45 -11.31 9.90
N ARG A 79 -4.85 -12.21 9.00
CA ARG A 79 -3.88 -12.98 8.20
C ARG A 79 -3.17 -12.07 7.22
N SER A 80 -3.92 -11.18 6.56
CA SER A 80 -3.38 -10.19 5.62
C SER A 80 -2.31 -9.34 6.30
N TRP A 81 -2.59 -8.75 7.47
CA TRP A 81 -1.62 -7.94 8.21
C TRP A 81 -0.33 -8.66 8.59
N ASN A 82 -0.38 -9.95 8.90
CA ASN A 82 0.81 -10.75 9.25
C ASN A 82 1.73 -11.07 8.05
N ARG A 83 1.45 -10.55 6.84
CA ARG A 83 2.33 -10.68 5.67
C ARG A 83 3.35 -9.55 5.55
N ALA A 84 3.26 -8.53 6.40
CA ALA A 84 4.10 -7.33 6.39
C ALA A 84 4.69 -7.05 7.78
#